data_AF-A0A4Q5BCM0-F1
#
_entry.id   AF-A0A4Q5BCM0-F1
#
_cell.length_a   1.000
_cell.length_b   1.000
_cell.length_c   1.000
_cell.angle_alpha   90.00
_cell.angle_beta   90.00
_cell.angle_gamma   90.00
#
_symmetry.space_group_name_H-M   'P 1'
#
loop_
_entity.id
_entity.type
_entity.pdbx_description
1 polymer ?
#
loop_
_entity_poly.entity_id
_entity_poly.type
_entity_poly.pdbx_seq_one_letter_code
_entity_poly.pdbx_strand_id
1 'polypeptide(L)'
;MKCVICGKEFSANTNARRKPKYCSAACKQKAYELRKRIGAKPEVKRAKKKVTVPVSKNVDAELDKDTFERMRDGALVDTLRFNRDVLQKALGNPDTPPSALASISKQLIDVCRQIETLETDDGDVLASSEELTDDAILTDLI
;
A
#
# COMPACT_ATOMS: atom_id res chain seq x y z
N MET A 1 7.29 10.85 -42.51
CA MET A 1 6.20 10.24 -41.71
C MET A 1 4.91 11.02 -41.93
N LYS A 2 3.73 10.38 -41.84
CA LYS A 2 2.44 11.00 -42.20
C LYS A 2 1.62 11.39 -40.97
N CYS A 3 0.99 12.56 -41.02
CA CYS A 3 0.13 13.06 -39.94
C CYS A 3 -1.20 12.29 -39.93
N VAL A 4 -1.62 11.80 -38.76
CA VAL A 4 -2.88 11.04 -38.61
C VAL A 4 -4.12 11.89 -38.89
N ILE A 5 -4.04 13.21 -38.80
CA ILE A 5 -5.21 14.11 -38.94
C ILE A 5 -5.32 14.73 -40.34
N CYS A 6 -4.22 15.15 -40.94
CA CYS A 6 -4.24 15.87 -42.22
C CYS A 6 -3.50 15.14 -43.35
N GLY A 7 -2.94 13.96 -43.10
CA GLY A 7 -2.22 13.17 -44.12
C GLY A 7 -0.87 13.75 -44.59
N LYS A 8 -0.56 15.01 -44.24
CA LYS A 8 0.67 15.69 -44.66
C LYS A 8 1.91 14.95 -44.20
N GLU A 9 2.89 14.84 -45.09
CA GLU A 9 4.21 14.30 -44.79
C GLU A 9 5.04 15.34 -44.02
N PHE A 10 5.71 14.88 -42.97
CA PHE A 10 6.58 15.70 -42.14
C PHE A 10 7.78 14.89 -41.64
N SER A 11 8.83 15.57 -41.18
CA SER A 11 10.02 14.96 -40.60
C SER A 11 9.86 14.76 -39.09
N ALA A 12 10.40 13.66 -38.57
CA ALA A 12 10.55 13.49 -37.13
C ALA A 12 11.66 14.43 -36.64
N ASN A 13 11.50 15.03 -35.47
CA ASN A 13 12.64 15.57 -34.74
C ASN A 13 13.52 14.38 -34.29
N THR A 14 14.79 14.37 -34.68
CA THR A 14 15.77 13.33 -34.33
C THR A 14 16.03 13.25 -32.83
N ASN A 15 15.89 14.37 -32.11
CA ASN A 15 16.12 14.46 -30.66
C ASN A 15 14.90 14.06 -29.81
N ALA A 16 13.76 13.74 -30.43
CA ALA A 16 12.56 13.38 -29.68
C ALA A 16 12.61 11.90 -29.23
N ARG A 17 12.44 11.66 -27.92
CA ARG A 17 12.37 10.31 -27.32
C ARG A 17 11.28 9.42 -27.93
N ARG A 18 10.27 10.01 -28.60
CA ARG A 18 9.17 9.29 -29.26
C ARG A 18 8.91 9.88 -30.64
N LYS A 19 8.62 9.01 -31.61
CA LYS A 19 8.21 9.42 -32.96
C LYS A 19 6.89 10.22 -32.88
N PRO A 20 6.83 11.45 -33.41
CA PRO A 20 5.62 12.27 -33.36
C PRO A 20 4.46 11.63 -34.16
N LYS A 21 3.20 11.92 -33.83
CA LYS A 21 2.03 11.40 -34.59
C LYS A 21 1.36 12.45 -35.48
N TYR A 22 1.67 13.72 -35.23
CA TYR A 22 1.03 14.87 -35.86
C TYR A 22 2.10 15.83 -36.37
N CYS A 23 1.84 16.45 -37.52
CA CYS A 23 2.77 17.40 -38.13
C CYS A 23 2.86 18.74 -37.36
N SER A 24 1.85 19.09 -36.54
CA SER A 24 1.79 20.37 -35.83
C SER A 24 0.92 20.31 -34.56
N ALA A 25 1.06 21.33 -33.72
CA ALA A 25 0.21 21.51 -32.53
C ALA A 25 -1.28 21.62 -32.88
N ALA A 26 -1.61 22.25 -34.02
CA ALA A 26 -2.99 22.35 -34.49
C ALA A 26 -3.61 20.97 -34.80
N CYS A 27 -2.86 20.08 -35.45
CA CYS A 27 -3.33 18.71 -35.68
C CYS A 27 -3.45 17.91 -34.37
N LYS A 28 -2.57 18.17 -33.39
CA LYS A 28 -2.68 17.56 -32.06
C LYS A 28 -3.97 17.99 -31.34
N GLN A 29 -4.36 19.25 -31.43
CA GLN A 29 -5.60 19.75 -30.83
C GLN A 29 -6.84 19.21 -31.54
N LYS A 30 -6.87 19.20 -32.88
CA LYS A 30 -7.96 18.56 -33.64
C LYS A 30 -8.14 17.09 -33.25
N ALA A 31 -7.05 16.35 -33.08
CA ALA A 31 -7.09 14.97 -32.61
C ALA A 31 -7.69 14.85 -31.19
N TYR A 32 -7.39 15.79 -30.31
CA TYR A 32 -7.95 15.84 -28.95
C TYR A 32 -9.46 16.12 -28.97
N GLU A 33 -9.90 17.10 -29.76
CA GLU A 33 -11.32 17.41 -29.91
C GLU A 33 -12.12 16.25 -30.49
N LEU A 34 -11.58 15.55 -31.50
CA LEU A 34 -12.23 14.37 -32.07
C LEU A 34 -12.39 13.26 -31.02
N ARG A 35 -11.37 13.00 -30.20
CA ARG A 35 -11.46 12.03 -29.09
C ARG A 35 -12.50 12.45 -28.06
N LYS A 36 -12.56 13.75 -27.74
CA LYS A 36 -13.55 14.30 -26.80
C LYS A 36 -14.97 14.15 -27.33
N ARG A 37 -15.20 14.40 -28.64
CA ARG A 37 -16.51 14.23 -29.30
C ARG A 37 -16.97 12.77 -29.34
N ILE A 38 -16.05 11.84 -29.63
CA ILE A 38 -16.36 10.40 -29.73
C ILE A 38 -16.48 9.75 -28.34
N GLY A 39 -16.10 10.45 -27.26
CA GLY A 39 -16.08 9.88 -25.90
C GLY A 39 -14.97 8.85 -25.68
N ALA A 40 -14.03 8.73 -26.62
CA ALA A 40 -12.92 7.80 -26.54
C ALA A 40 -11.88 8.30 -25.50
N LYS A 41 -12.02 7.84 -24.25
CA LYS A 41 -10.97 8.02 -23.24
C LYS A 41 -9.74 7.21 -23.67
N PRO A 42 -8.53 7.78 -23.61
CA PRO A 42 -7.32 7.00 -23.85
C PRO A 42 -7.25 5.90 -22.79
N GLU A 43 -7.17 4.65 -23.24
CA GLU A 43 -6.96 3.49 -22.38
C GLU A 43 -5.55 3.60 -21.77
N VAL A 44 -5.44 4.30 -20.64
CA VAL A 44 -4.19 4.34 -19.88
C VAL A 44 -4.08 3.00 -19.17
N LYS A 45 -3.60 1.97 -19.89
CA LYS A 45 -3.18 0.71 -19.27
C LYS A 45 -1.95 0.99 -18.41
N ARG A 46 -2.16 1.55 -17.21
CA ARG A 46 -1.16 1.46 -16.14
C ARG A 46 -1.16 0.01 -15.73
N ALA A 47 -0.27 -0.78 -16.32
CA ALA A 47 -0.04 -2.14 -15.85
C ALA A 47 0.31 -2.05 -14.37
N LYS A 48 -0.54 -2.63 -13.51
CA LYS A 48 -0.21 -2.77 -12.09
C LYS A 48 1.05 -3.62 -12.01
N LYS A 49 2.05 -3.15 -11.27
CA LYS A 49 3.29 -3.90 -11.05
C LYS A 49 2.95 -5.04 -10.09
N LYS A 50 3.03 -6.29 -10.57
CA LYS A 50 2.96 -7.49 -9.74
C LYS A 50 4.34 -7.82 -9.19
N VAL A 51 4.40 -8.39 -7.99
CA VAL A 51 5.63 -8.88 -7.37
C VAL A 51 5.48 -10.38 -7.16
N THR A 52 6.48 -11.14 -7.57
CA THR A 52 6.52 -12.59 -7.36
C THR A 52 7.25 -12.87 -6.06
N VAL A 53 6.64 -13.66 -5.17
CA VAL A 53 7.22 -14.02 -3.87
C VAL A 53 7.39 -15.53 -3.81
N PRO A 54 8.57 -16.05 -3.41
CA PRO A 54 8.77 -17.49 -3.24
C PRO A 54 8.05 -17.95 -1.97
N VAL A 55 7.06 -18.84 -2.12
CA VAL A 55 6.30 -19.41 -0.99
C VAL A 55 6.93 -20.73 -0.53
N SER A 56 7.56 -21.46 -1.44
CA SER A 56 8.36 -22.66 -1.16
C SER A 56 9.38 -22.88 -2.28
N LYS A 57 10.30 -23.86 -2.12
CA LYS A 57 11.34 -24.18 -3.13
C LYS A 57 10.84 -24.35 -4.56
N ASN A 58 9.57 -24.68 -4.77
CA ASN A 58 9.00 -24.99 -6.09
C ASN A 58 7.69 -24.25 -6.42
N VAL A 59 7.26 -23.29 -5.60
CA VAL A 59 5.98 -22.58 -5.84
C VAL A 59 6.18 -21.08 -5.69
N ASP A 60 6.09 -20.40 -6.82
CA ASP A 60 6.07 -18.94 -6.92
C ASP A 60 4.61 -18.47 -7.01
N ALA A 61 4.19 -17.65 -6.05
CA ALA A 61 2.88 -17.02 -6.09
C ALA A 61 3.01 -15.60 -6.68
N GLU A 62 2.18 -15.28 -7.67
CA GLU A 62 2.02 -13.89 -8.13
C GLU A 62 1.10 -13.14 -7.18
N LEU A 63 1.62 -12.15 -6.48
CA LEU A 63 0.83 -11.34 -5.56
C LEU A 63 0.67 -9.91 -6.09
N ASP A 64 -0.58 -9.50 -6.28
CA ASP A 64 -0.89 -8.09 -6.59
C ASP A 64 -0.71 -7.25 -5.32
N LYS A 65 -0.29 -6.00 -5.46
CA LYS A 65 -0.05 -5.10 -4.32
C LYS A 65 -1.26 -5.00 -3.39
N ASP A 66 -2.44 -4.93 -3.99
CA ASP A 66 -3.73 -4.86 -3.30
C ASP A 66 -4.07 -6.15 -2.52
N THR A 67 -3.55 -7.29 -3.00
CA THR A 67 -3.72 -8.60 -2.35
C THR A 67 -2.68 -8.79 -1.24
N PHE A 68 -1.45 -8.35 -1.45
CA PHE A 68 -0.42 -8.28 -0.41
C PHE A 68 -0.83 -7.36 0.75
N GLU A 69 -1.42 -6.19 0.45
CA GLU A 69 -1.90 -5.26 1.48
C GLU A 69 -3.11 -5.81 2.26
N ARG A 70 -4.00 -6.59 1.61
CA ARG A 70 -5.09 -7.32 2.27
C ARG A 70 -4.61 -8.51 3.09
N MET A 71 -3.64 -9.29 2.58
CA MET A 71 -3.02 -10.39 3.34
C MET A 71 -2.20 -9.89 4.53
N ARG A 72 -1.79 -8.62 4.49
CA ARG A 72 -1.11 -7.91 5.58
C ARG A 72 -2.10 -7.18 6.52
N ASP A 73 -3.41 -7.29 6.29
CA ASP A 73 -4.48 -6.59 7.04
C ASP A 73 -4.04 -5.21 7.54
N GLY A 74 -3.44 -4.39 6.67
CA GLY A 74 -2.75 -3.12 7.00
C GLY A 74 -2.64 -2.80 8.50
N ALA A 75 -1.81 -3.58 9.22
CA ALA A 75 -1.70 -3.67 10.67
C ALA A 75 -2.74 -2.86 11.45
N LEU A 76 -3.79 -3.50 11.94
CA LEU A 76 -4.70 -2.92 12.94
C LEU A 76 -3.92 -2.15 14.03
N VAL A 77 -2.76 -2.68 14.43
CA VAL A 77 -1.78 -2.04 15.32
C VAL A 77 -1.29 -0.68 14.81
N ASP A 78 -0.92 -0.53 13.54
CA ASP A 78 -0.49 0.75 12.95
C ASP A 78 -1.65 1.77 12.90
N THR A 79 -2.86 1.30 12.60
CA THR A 79 -4.06 2.15 12.62
C THR A 79 -4.38 2.62 14.05
N LEU A 80 -4.26 1.73 15.04
CA LEU A 80 -4.42 2.06 16.45
C LEU A 80 -3.34 3.02 16.94
N ARG A 81 -2.07 2.82 16.55
CA ARG A 81 -0.96 3.76 16.85
C ARG A 81 -1.22 5.15 16.27
N PHE A 82 -1.69 5.22 15.02
CA PHE A 82 -2.07 6.51 14.42
C PHE A 82 -3.22 7.19 15.19
N ASN A 83 -4.28 6.43 15.54
CA ASN A 83 -5.41 6.97 16.30
C ASN A 83 -4.99 7.47 17.68
N ARG A 84 -4.13 6.73 18.38
CA ARG A 84 -3.53 7.16 19.66
C ARG A 84 -2.87 8.53 19.52
N ASP A 85 -2.02 8.70 18.51
CA ASP A 85 -1.26 9.95 18.30
C ASP A 85 -2.19 11.13 17.96
N VAL A 86 -3.26 10.90 17.20
CA VAL A 86 -4.27 11.92 16.90
C VAL A 86 -5.05 12.30 18.16
N LEU A 87 -5.48 11.33 18.96
CA LEU A 87 -6.21 11.56 20.21
C LEU A 87 -5.34 12.30 21.25
N GLN A 88 -4.05 11.95 21.35
CA GLN A 88 -3.10 12.66 22.20
C GLN A 88 -2.94 14.13 21.80
N LYS A 89 -2.81 14.41 20.49
CA LYS A 89 -2.74 15.78 19.97
C LYS A 89 -4.03 16.56 20.23
N ALA A 90 -5.18 15.91 20.09
CA ALA A 90 -6.47 16.53 20.39
C ALA A 90 -6.61 16.85 21.88
N LEU A 91 -6.15 15.97 22.77
CA LEU A 91 -6.21 16.20 24.22
C LEU A 91 -5.30 17.37 24.67
N GLY A 92 -4.15 17.54 24.02
CA GLY A 92 -3.20 18.62 24.31
C GLY A 92 -3.52 19.96 23.62
N ASN A 93 -4.52 20.02 22.75
CA ASN A 93 -4.88 21.24 22.04
C ASN A 93 -5.81 22.12 22.90
N PRO A 94 -5.45 23.39 23.19
CA PRO A 94 -6.28 24.31 23.97
C PRO A 94 -7.63 24.66 23.30
N ASP A 95 -7.74 24.46 21.98
CA ASP A 95 -8.98 24.72 21.22
C ASP A 95 -9.97 23.54 21.29
N THR A 96 -9.61 22.43 21.92
CA THR A 96 -10.49 21.26 22.05
C THR A 96 -11.62 21.55 23.03
N PRO A 97 -12.89 21.29 22.66
CA PRO A 97 -14.01 21.61 23.52
C PRO A 97 -13.97 20.79 24.83
N PRO A 98 -14.20 21.41 26.01
CA PRO A 98 -14.11 20.72 27.30
C PRO A 98 -15.02 19.49 27.42
N SER A 99 -16.17 19.53 26.76
CA SER A 99 -17.12 18.41 26.71
C SER A 99 -16.59 17.19 25.97
N ALA A 100 -15.63 17.35 25.06
CA ALA A 100 -15.04 16.25 24.30
C ALA A 100 -13.87 15.58 25.04
N LEU A 101 -13.22 16.26 26.00
CA LEU A 101 -12.04 15.75 26.70
C LEU A 101 -12.32 14.40 27.36
N ALA A 102 -13.46 14.25 28.03
CA ALA A 102 -13.84 13.00 28.68
C ALA A 102 -14.01 11.84 27.68
N SER A 103 -14.55 12.12 26.48
CA SER A 103 -14.71 11.10 25.43
C SER A 103 -13.38 10.75 24.76
N ILE A 104 -12.51 11.74 24.51
CA ILE A 104 -11.18 11.56 23.93
C ILE A 104 -10.31 10.71 24.88
N SER A 105 -10.32 11.01 26.18
CA SER A 105 -9.54 10.25 27.17
C SER A 105 -9.99 8.79 27.27
N LYS A 106 -11.30 8.51 27.22
CA LYS A 106 -11.82 7.14 27.21
C LYS A 106 -11.36 6.36 25.98
N GLN A 107 -11.53 6.95 24.80
CA GLN A 107 -11.11 6.33 23.54
C GLN A 107 -9.60 6.08 23.49
N LEU A 108 -8.79 6.99 24.05
CA LEU A 108 -7.35 6.82 24.14
C LEU A 108 -6.96 5.62 25.00
N ILE A 109 -7.61 5.43 26.16
CA ILE A 109 -7.40 4.28 27.03
C ILE A 109 -7.77 2.97 26.31
N ASP A 110 -8.90 2.96 25.60
CA ASP A 110 -9.35 1.79 24.85
C ASP A 110 -8.38 1.40 23.72
N VAL A 111 -7.87 2.39 22.98
CA VAL A 111 -6.87 2.18 21.93
C VAL A 111 -5.56 1.66 22.51
N CYS A 112 -5.08 2.21 23.63
CA CYS A 112 -3.87 1.71 24.29
C CYS A 112 -4.01 0.24 24.73
N ARG A 113 -5.16 -0.12 25.34
CA ARG A 113 -5.44 -1.51 25.73
C ARG A 113 -5.46 -2.46 24.54
N GLN A 114 -6.04 -2.04 23.41
CA GLN A 114 -6.07 -2.87 22.20
C GLN A 114 -4.68 -3.08 21.60
N ILE A 115 -3.80 -2.07 21.66
CA ILE A 115 -2.41 -2.21 21.24
C ILE A 115 -1.69 -3.23 22.13
N GLU A 116 -1.84 -3.12 23.45
CA GLU A 116 -1.23 -4.05 24.40
C GLU A 116 -1.66 -5.50 24.15
N THR A 117 -2.97 -5.76 23.94
CA THR A 117 -3.47 -7.12 23.67
C THR A 117 -2.94 -7.72 22.37
N LEU A 118 -2.80 -6.90 21.33
CA LEU A 118 -2.31 -7.37 20.04
C LEU A 118 -0.79 -7.62 20.10
N GLU A 119 -0.04 -6.76 20.79
CA GLU A 119 1.41 -6.93 20.97
C GLU A 119 1.75 -8.13 21.86
N THR A 120 0.90 -8.51 22.82
CA THR A 120 1.08 -9.74 23.61
C THR A 120 0.76 -11.00 22.83
N ASP A 121 -0.32 -11.02 22.03
CA ASP A 121 -0.71 -12.19 21.23
C ASP A 121 0.33 -12.50 20.13
N ASP A 122 0.94 -11.47 19.53
CA ASP A 122 2.00 -11.63 18.53
C ASP A 122 3.34 -12.10 19.14
N GLY A 123 3.54 -11.94 20.45
CA GLY A 123 4.76 -12.29 21.18
C GLY A 123 4.76 -13.69 21.83
N ASP A 124 3.60 -14.32 21.97
CA ASP A 124 3.43 -15.58 22.73
C ASP A 124 3.71 -16.86 21.92
N VAL A 125 4.27 -16.74 20.72
CA VAL A 125 4.71 -17.91 19.92
C VAL A 125 6.06 -18.47 20.43
N LEU A 126 6.80 -17.72 21.25
CA LEU A 126 8.08 -18.14 21.83
C LEU A 126 7.96 -18.78 23.22
N ALA A 127 6.84 -18.62 23.92
CA ALA A 127 6.68 -19.17 25.28
C ALA A 127 6.36 -20.68 25.31
N SER A 128 6.06 -21.30 24.17
CA SER A 128 5.77 -22.74 24.09
C SER A 128 7.00 -23.63 23.85
N SER A 129 8.23 -23.11 24.02
CA SER A 129 9.45 -23.90 23.78
C SER A 129 10.33 -24.16 25.01
N GLU A 130 9.87 -23.82 26.22
CA GLU A 130 10.58 -24.13 27.46
C GLU A 130 9.82 -25.17 28.29
N GLU A 131 9.97 -26.45 27.92
CA GLU A 131 9.88 -27.58 28.84
C GLU A 131 10.59 -28.79 28.20
N LEU A 132 11.92 -28.72 28.08
CA LEU A 132 12.77 -29.90 27.96
C LEU A 132 13.38 -30.14 29.36
N THR A 133 12.78 -31.05 30.12
CA THR A 133 13.28 -31.50 31.41
C THR A 133 14.61 -32.23 31.24
N ASP A 134 15.69 -31.67 31.76
CA ASP A 134 17.04 -32.23 31.82
C ASP A 134 17.18 -33.36 32.88
N ASP A 135 16.34 -34.41 32.82
CA ASP A 135 16.37 -35.50 33.81
C ASP A 135 16.82 -36.87 33.25
N ALA A 136 17.46 -36.92 32.06
CA ALA A 136 17.82 -38.19 31.40
C ALA A 136 19.32 -38.46 31.19
N ILE A 137 20.23 -37.92 32.03
CA ILE A 137 21.69 -38.20 31.89
C ILE A 137 22.33 -38.94 33.08
N LEU A 138 21.61 -39.22 34.19
CA LEU A 138 22.24 -39.81 35.37
C LEU A 138 21.73 -41.21 35.78
N THR A 139 21.77 -42.20 34.87
CA THR A 139 21.64 -43.61 35.28
C THR A 139 22.62 -44.62 34.66
N ASP A 140 23.56 -44.22 33.79
CA ASP A 140 24.46 -45.19 33.11
C ASP A 140 25.90 -45.23 33.67
N LEU A 141 26.10 -44.91 34.95
CA LEU A 141 27.40 -45.04 35.61
C LEU A 141 27.28 -45.57 37.05
N ILE A 142 26.79 -46.81 37.21
CA ILE A 142 27.20 -47.74 38.29
C ILE A 142 27.26 -49.16 37.71
#